data_AF-A0AAW1U2B0-F1
#
_entry.id   AF-A0AAW1U2B0-F1
#
_cell.length_a   1.000
_cell.length_b   1.000
_cell.length_c   1.000
_cell.angle_alpha   90.00
_cell.angle_beta   90.00
_cell.angle_gamma   90.00
#
_symmetry.space_group_name_H-M   'P 1'
#
loop_
_entity.id
_entity.type
_entity.pdbx_description
1 polymer ?
#
loop_
_entity_poly.entity_id
_entity_poly.type
_entity_poly.pdbx_seq_one_letter_code
_entity_poly.pdbx_strand_id
1 'polypeptide(L)'
;MENVTDDVIVGRCIAVFRGIFRQSGVPQPEETIVMRWWADPWSKGLYSFVAVGSSGSDYDLLASPVIHCKSVLRRRTYHQNYGIQSTGPS
;
A
#
# COMPACT_ATOMS: atom_id res chain seq x y z
N MET A 1 -14.91 -10.76 11.44
CA MET A 1 -16.02 -10.61 10.46
C MET A 1 -15.85 -11.55 9.26
N GLU A 2 -14.64 -11.99 8.92
CA GLU A 2 -14.36 -12.84 7.75
C GLU A 2 -15.10 -14.20 7.70
N ASN A 3 -15.47 -14.78 8.84
CA ASN A 3 -16.28 -16.02 8.90
C ASN A 3 -17.73 -15.78 9.38
N VAL A 4 -18.21 -14.54 9.35
CA VAL A 4 -19.58 -14.18 9.72
C VAL A 4 -20.38 -13.95 8.44
N THR A 5 -21.64 -14.39 8.38
CA THR A 5 -22.53 -14.18 7.23
C THR A 5 -22.87 -12.71 7.02
N ASP A 6 -23.19 -12.35 5.78
CA ASP A 6 -23.46 -10.96 5.39
C ASP A 6 -24.65 -10.38 6.14
N ASP A 7 -25.74 -11.14 6.31
CA ASP A 7 -26.95 -10.70 7.03
C ASP A 7 -26.66 -10.26 8.47
N VAL A 8 -25.75 -10.97 9.15
CA VAL A 8 -25.36 -10.64 10.53
C VAL A 8 -24.51 -9.37 10.57
N ILE A 9 -23.65 -9.16 9.57
CA ILE A 9 -22.83 -7.95 9.44
C ILE A 9 -23.72 -6.74 9.15
N VAL A 10 -24.62 -6.87 8.19
CA VAL A 10 -25.61 -5.84 7.81
C VAL A 10 -26.52 -5.51 8.99
N GLY A 11 -27.05 -6.52 9.67
CA GLY A 11 -27.91 -6.33 10.84
C GLY A 11 -27.21 -5.56 11.97
N ARG A 12 -25.93 -5.85 12.23
CA ARG A 12 -25.12 -5.10 13.20
C ARG A 12 -24.90 -3.65 12.77
N CYS A 13 -24.61 -3.40 11.50
CA CYS A 13 -24.49 -2.03 10.97
C CYS A 13 -25.79 -1.23 11.11
N ILE A 14 -26.94 -1.82 10.74
CA ILE A 14 -28.25 -1.17 10.85
C ILE A 14 -28.59 -0.87 12.32
N ALA A 15 -28.26 -1.78 13.24
CA ALA A 15 -28.46 -1.55 14.67
C ALA A 15 -27.68 -0.33 15.17
N VAL A 16 -26.42 -0.18 14.75
CA VAL A 16 -25.60 1.00 15.06
C VAL A 16 -26.21 2.27 14.47
N PHE A 17 -26.61 2.26 13.19
CA PHE A 17 -27.24 3.42 12.56
C PHE A 17 -28.55 3.82 13.25
N ARG A 18 -29.39 2.86 13.63
CA ARG A 18 -30.64 3.13 14.37
C ARG A 18 -30.38 3.72 15.76
N GLY A 19 -29.24 3.39 16.37
CA GLY A 19 -28.80 4.02 17.63
C GLY A 19 -28.41 5.49 17.45
N ILE A 20 -27.75 5.84 16.35
CA ILE A 20 -27.28 7.21 16.06
C ILE A 20 -28.42 8.09 15.55
N PHE A 21 -29.17 7.62 14.56
CA PHE A 21 -30.15 8.41 13.81
C PHE A 21 -31.60 8.26 14.32
N ARG A 22 -31.81 7.49 15.41
CA ARG A 22 -33.12 7.04 15.90
C ARG A 22 -33.80 6.08 14.92
N GLN A 23 -34.60 5.16 15.45
CA GLN A 23 -35.11 4.00 14.69
C GLN A 23 -35.91 4.36 13.42
N SER A 24 -36.62 5.48 13.41
CA SER A 24 -37.45 5.92 12.28
C SER A 24 -36.66 6.47 11.09
N GLY A 25 -35.37 6.76 11.24
CA GLY A 25 -34.54 7.37 10.19
C GLY A 25 -33.77 6.37 9.31
N VAL A 26 -33.79 5.08 9.62
CA VAL A 26 -32.92 4.08 8.98
C VAL A 26 -33.73 2.92 8.37
N PRO A 27 -34.00 2.96 7.06
CA PRO A 27 -34.69 1.89 6.34
C PRO A 27 -33.81 0.65 6.14
N GLN A 28 -34.40 -0.42 5.60
CA GLN A 28 -33.62 -1.57 5.13
C GLN A 28 -32.88 -1.19 3.83
N PRO A 29 -31.61 -1.62 3.66
CA PRO A 29 -30.89 -1.42 2.40
C PRO A 29 -31.48 -2.30 1.30
N GLU A 30 -31.55 -1.77 0.08
CA GLU A 30 -31.98 -2.52 -1.10
C GLU A 30 -30.90 -3.49 -1.59
N GLU A 31 -29.63 -3.08 -1.47
CA GLU A 31 -28.46 -3.87 -1.88
C GLU A 31 -27.35 -3.75 -0.84
N THR A 32 -26.60 -4.84 -0.64
CA THR A 32 -25.48 -4.89 0.29
C THR A 32 -24.33 -5.69 -0.30
N ILE A 33 -23.10 -5.21 -0.11
CA ILE A 33 -21.87 -5.88 -0.52
C ILE A 33 -20.91 -5.86 0.67
N VAL A 34 -20.44 -7.04 1.09
CA VAL A 34 -19.45 -7.19 2.16
C VAL A 34 -18.13 -7.69 1.57
N MET A 35 -17.09 -6.86 1.61
CA MET A 35 -15.77 -7.22 1.08
C MET A 35 -14.94 -8.00 2.09
N ARG A 36 -14.28 -9.08 1.63
CA ARG A 36 -13.48 -10.02 2.41
C ARG A 36 -12.04 -10.08 1.92
N TRP A 37 -11.33 -8.95 2.02
CA TRP A 37 -9.99 -8.76 1.45
C TRP A 37 -8.94 -9.75 1.97
N TRP A 38 -9.07 -10.18 3.23
CA TRP A 38 -8.14 -11.15 3.81
C TRP A 38 -8.28 -12.56 3.20
N ALA A 39 -9.51 -12.94 2.85
CA ALA A 39 -9.81 -14.24 2.25
C ALA A 39 -9.63 -14.26 0.72
N ASP A 40 -9.55 -13.09 0.07
CA ASP A 40 -9.34 -13.00 -1.36
C ASP A 40 -7.94 -13.55 -1.74
N PRO A 41 -7.83 -14.60 -2.58
CA PRO A 41 -6.56 -15.24 -2.91
C PRO A 41 -5.57 -14.30 -3.63
N TRP A 42 -6.06 -13.22 -4.23
CA TRP A 42 -5.23 -12.29 -5.00
C TRP A 42 -4.76 -11.09 -4.17
N SER A 43 -5.60 -10.56 -3.29
CA SER A 43 -5.26 -9.41 -2.44
C SER A 43 -4.57 -9.83 -1.14
N LYS A 44 -5.05 -10.92 -0.51
CA LYS A 44 -4.53 -11.47 0.77
C LYS A 44 -4.46 -10.47 1.92
N GLY A 45 -5.29 -9.43 1.88
CA GLY A 45 -5.29 -8.35 2.85
C GLY A 45 -5.58 -7.00 2.23
N LEU A 46 -5.53 -6.01 3.10
CA LEU A 46 -5.60 -4.59 2.76
C LEU A 46 -4.17 -4.03 2.72
N TYR A 47 -4.07 -2.70 2.61
CA TYR A 47 -2.82 -1.96 2.57
C TYR A 47 -1.76 -2.43 3.58
N SER A 48 -0.49 -2.27 3.21
CA SER A 48 0.64 -2.58 4.08
C SER A 48 0.77 -1.56 5.22
N PHE A 49 1.40 -1.98 6.32
CA PHE A 49 1.76 -1.14 7.45
C PHE A 49 3.13 -1.54 8.00
N VAL A 50 3.81 -0.62 8.70
CA VAL A 50 5.07 -0.90 9.39
C VAL A 50 4.78 -1.74 10.62
N ALA A 51 5.11 -3.03 10.56
CA ALA A 51 4.96 -3.93 11.69
C ALA A 51 5.95 -3.61 12.82
N VAL A 52 5.69 -4.12 14.03
CA VAL A 52 6.64 -4.00 15.14
C VAL A 52 7.97 -4.66 14.76
N GLY A 53 9.07 -3.91 14.87
CA GLY A 53 10.40 -4.35 14.45
C GLY A 53 10.75 -4.07 12.99
N SER A 54 9.81 -3.57 12.20
CA SER A 54 10.01 -3.03 10.84
C SER A 54 10.20 -1.52 10.90
N SER A 55 10.71 -0.92 9.82
CA SER A 55 10.82 0.53 9.69
C SER A 55 10.49 1.00 8.28
N GLY A 56 10.42 2.32 8.08
CA GLY A 56 10.18 2.91 6.75
C GLY A 56 11.19 2.47 5.69
N SER A 57 12.42 2.10 6.08
CA SER A 57 13.44 1.61 5.15
C SER A 57 13.05 0.31 4.44
N ASP A 58 12.10 -0.46 4.98
CA ASP A 58 11.61 -1.69 4.35
C ASP A 58 10.85 -1.38 3.05
N TYR A 59 10.22 -0.19 2.98
CA TYR A 59 9.62 0.29 1.73
C TYR A 59 10.68 0.67 0.69
N ASP A 60 11.80 1.28 1.12
CA ASP A 60 12.91 1.61 0.22
C ASP A 60 13.55 0.35 -0.38
N LEU A 61 13.65 -0.71 0.43
CA LEU A 61 14.10 -2.04 -0.04
C LEU A 61 13.13 -2.62 -1.07
N LEU A 62 11.82 -2.58 -0.82
CA LEU A 62 10.80 -3.03 -1.78
C LEU A 62 10.81 -2.22 -3.09
N ALA A 63 11.19 -0.95 -3.02
CA ALA A 63 11.34 -0.08 -4.19
C ALA A 63 12.66 -0.30 -4.94
N SER A 64 13.62 -1.02 -4.36
CA SER A 64 14.94 -1.21 -4.96
C SER A 64 14.87 -2.11 -6.22
N PRO A 65 15.64 -1.82 -7.27
CA PRO A 65 15.64 -2.62 -8.47
C PRO A 65 16.24 -4.01 -8.19
N VAL A 66 15.59 -5.06 -8.70
CA VAL A 66 16.17 -6.41 -8.68
C VAL A 66 17.29 -6.45 -9.73
N ILE A 67 18.55 -6.35 -9.29
CA ILE A 67 19.69 -6.46 -10.19
C ILE A 67 19.79 -7.92 -10.62
N HIS A 68 19.37 -8.22 -11.85
CA HIS A 68 19.70 -9.49 -12.47
C HIS A 68 21.22 -9.52 -12.66
N CYS A 69 21.90 -10.41 -11.94
CA CYS A 69 23.34 -10.60 -12.05
C CYS A 69 23.66 -11.09 -13.49
N LYS A 70 23.90 -10.14 -14.41
CA LYS A 70 24.83 -10.39 -15.50
C LYS A 70 26.22 -10.14 -14.93
N SER A 71 26.92 -11.25 -14.71
CA SER A 71 28.34 -11.31 -14.38
C SER A 71 29.13 -10.14 -14.97
N VAL A 72 29.80 -9.39 -14.09
CA VAL A 72 31.04 -8.64 -14.32
C VAL A 72 31.11 -7.89 -15.66
N LEU A 73 30.74 -6.61 -15.64
CA LEU A 73 31.48 -5.60 -16.40
C LEU A 73 31.36 -4.23 -15.73
N ARG A 74 31.99 -4.13 -14.55
CA ARG A 74 32.39 -2.83 -14.00
C ARG A 74 33.55 -2.28 -14.85
N ARG A 75 33.22 -1.65 -15.99
CA ARG A 75 34.15 -0.69 -16.63
C ARG A 75 33.67 0.72 -16.32
N ARG A 76 34.45 1.36 -15.46
CA ARG A 76 34.66 2.81 -15.28
C ARG A 76 33.91 3.70 -16.28
N THR A 77 33.02 4.55 -15.76
CA THR A 77 32.84 5.92 -16.25
C THR A 77 32.20 6.77 -15.16
N TYR A 78 33.01 7.45 -14.35
CA TYR A 78 32.71 8.76 -13.76
C TYR A 78 34.03 9.31 -13.19
N HIS A 79 34.92 9.74 -14.09
CA HIS A 79 36.00 10.66 -13.74
C HIS A 79 36.46 11.39 -15.00
N GLN A 80 35.76 12.48 -15.34
CA GLN A 80 36.05 13.53 -16.33
C GLN A 80 34.70 14.22 -16.60
N ASN A 81 34.47 15.53 -16.50
CA ASN A 81 35.30 16.72 -16.42
C ASN A 81 34.40 17.86 -15.90
N TYR A 82 34.82 18.58 -14.86
CA TYR A 82 34.44 20.00 -14.68
C TYR A 82 35.72 20.76 -14.34
N GLY A 83 36.51 21.06 -15.38
CA GLY A 83 37.67 21.94 -15.30
C GLY A 83 37.57 22.95 -16.43
N ILE A 84 37.11 24.16 -16.11
CA ILE A 84 37.11 25.31 -17.03
C ILE A 84 38.50 25.94 -16.88
N GLN A 85 39.38 25.79 -17.87
CA GLN A 85 40.67 26.47 -17.93
C GLN A 85 40.47 27.92 -18.40
N SER A 86 40.86 28.89 -17.57
CA SER A 86 41.06 30.27 -18.00
C SER A 86 42.52 30.46 -18.42
N THR A 87 42.75 30.89 -19.66
CA THR A 87 43.96 31.63 -20.06
C THR A 87 43.64 32.43 -21.32
N GLY A 88 43.61 33.77 -21.22
CA GLY A 88 43.71 34.68 -22.37
C GLY A 88 45.15 35.16 -22.53
N PRO A 89 45.61 35.52 -23.75
CA PRO A 89 46.99 35.93 -23.98
C PRO A 89 47.20 37.44 -23.71
N SER A 90 48.48 37.79 -23.55
CA SER A 90 49.09 39.06 -23.11
C SER A 90 48.52 40.36 -23.65
#